data_AF-A0AAJ1GMC4-F1
#
_entry.id   AF-A0AAJ1GMC4-F1
#
_cell.length_a   1.000
_cell.length_b   1.000
_cell.length_c   1.000
_cell.angle_alpha   90.00
_cell.angle_beta   90.00
_cell.angle_gamma   90.00
#
_symmetry.space_group_name_H-M   'P 1'
#
loop_
_entity.id
_entity.type
_entity.pdbx_description
1 polymer ?
#
loop_
_entity_poly.entity_id
_entity_poly.type
_entity_poly.pdbx_seq_one_letter_code
_entity_poly.pdbx_strand_id
1 'polypeptide(L)'
;MKKQIILSLLTLSLFAGCQPTNKAEMEREEGSRVLVSNKNDMYHTENTNTRLTRVGYSSKQKHEVSNKQVGAINREKVAEMITSMTVKLPDVTNAATLVTDDEVFVVYRANTTDPKLVADQVYRAALSIVPRYYKAYVSTDQKLISQIQGLQSGALNDTEYTQSLDMLKREMSKNPHLNNTGDQTLNDMIKK
;
A
#
# COMPACT_ATOMS: atom_id res chain seq x y z
N MET A 1 46.45 -0.62 74.09
CA MET A 1 46.80 0.82 73.96
C MET A 1 48.29 0.96 73.71
N LYS A 2 48.70 1.38 72.50
CA LYS A 2 49.88 2.21 72.22
C LYS A 2 49.91 2.53 70.72
N LYS A 3 50.21 3.79 70.44
CA LYS A 3 50.10 4.54 69.17
C LYS A 3 51.17 4.12 68.16
N GLN A 4 50.95 4.39 66.87
CA GLN A 4 51.75 5.28 65.97
C GLN A 4 51.27 5.06 64.52
N ILE A 5 50.57 6.03 63.92
CA ILE A 5 51.07 7.00 62.90
C ILE A 5 51.63 6.32 61.64
N ILE A 6 50.86 6.34 60.54
CA ILE A 6 51.40 6.64 59.20
C ILE A 6 50.41 7.55 58.45
N LEU A 7 50.95 8.71 58.12
CA LEU A 7 50.46 9.78 57.27
C LEU A 7 50.62 9.38 55.79
N SER A 8 49.55 9.39 55.01
CA SER A 8 49.56 9.34 53.53
C SER A 8 48.36 10.18 53.08
N LEU A 9 48.54 11.50 52.94
CA LEU A 9 49.03 12.20 51.76
C LEU A 9 48.22 11.91 50.48
N LEU A 10 47.09 12.62 50.40
CA LEU A 10 46.69 13.41 49.23
C LEU A 10 47.02 12.79 47.85
N THR A 11 46.12 11.93 47.35
CA THR A 11 45.91 11.77 45.91
C THR A 11 44.47 12.07 45.58
N LEU A 12 44.25 13.35 45.27
CA LEU A 12 43.10 13.85 44.57
C LEU A 12 43.14 13.29 43.13
N SER A 13 42.38 12.24 42.86
CA SER A 13 42.06 11.82 41.49
C SER A 13 40.55 11.68 41.36
N LEU A 14 39.92 12.82 41.03
CA LEU A 14 38.61 12.84 40.39
C LEU A 14 38.72 12.09 39.07
N PHE A 15 38.33 10.82 39.03
CA PHE A 15 37.88 10.19 37.80
C PHE A 15 36.43 10.58 37.56
N ALA A 16 36.23 11.79 37.04
CA ALA A 16 35.01 12.18 36.36
C ALA A 16 35.31 12.25 34.85
N GLY A 17 34.57 11.46 34.06
CA GLY A 17 34.64 11.40 32.59
C GLY A 17 34.98 9.98 32.12
N CYS A 18 34.24 9.32 31.23
CA CYS A 18 33.24 9.78 30.29
C CYS A 18 32.37 8.56 29.91
N GLN A 19 31.07 8.56 30.20
CA GLN A 19 30.15 7.61 29.57
C GLN A 19 29.64 8.25 28.28
N PRO A 20 29.77 7.61 27.11
CA PRO A 20 29.05 8.06 25.92
C PRO A 20 27.58 7.67 26.09
N THR A 21 26.80 8.50 26.78
CA THR A 21 25.34 8.43 26.76
C THR A 21 24.80 9.06 25.48
N ASN A 22 25.12 8.43 24.35
CA ASN A 22 24.31 8.60 23.14
C ASN A 22 23.15 7.62 23.21
N LYS A 23 22.16 7.95 24.03
CA LYS A 23 20.81 7.45 23.87
C LYS A 23 19.91 8.66 23.93
N ALA A 24 19.42 9.06 22.77
CA ALA A 24 18.20 9.86 22.68
C ALA A 24 17.12 9.04 23.39
N GLU A 25 16.92 9.34 24.67
CA GLU A 25 15.89 8.74 25.49
C GLU A 25 14.58 9.45 25.09
N MET A 26 13.89 8.85 24.13
CA MET A 26 12.51 9.22 23.82
C MET A 26 11.68 8.92 25.07
N GLU A 27 11.21 9.98 25.70
CA GLU A 27 10.29 9.94 26.83
C GLU A 27 9.15 8.95 26.52
N ARG A 28 9.00 7.92 27.36
CA ARG A 28 7.91 6.95 27.24
C ARG A 28 6.64 7.64 27.68
N GLU A 29 5.79 8.06 26.75
CA GLU A 29 4.40 8.31 27.07
C GLU A 29 3.74 6.98 27.48
N GLU A 30 3.42 6.85 28.77
CA GLU A 30 2.43 5.89 29.30
C GLU A 30 1.03 6.29 28.81
N GLY A 31 0.82 6.30 27.50
CA GLY A 31 -0.49 6.32 26.89
C GLY A 31 -0.99 4.89 26.79
N SER A 32 -2.08 4.56 27.49
CA SER A 32 -2.71 3.24 27.50
C SER A 32 -2.87 2.70 26.07
N ARG A 33 -1.99 1.75 25.68
CA ARG A 33 -1.96 1.19 24.33
C ARG A 33 -3.19 0.30 24.17
N VAL A 34 -4.22 0.82 23.52
CA VAL A 34 -5.35 -0.01 23.10
C VAL A 34 -4.83 -0.98 22.04
N LEU A 35 -4.49 -2.20 22.48
CA LEU A 35 -4.29 -3.34 21.61
C LEU A 35 -5.65 -3.66 20.97
N VAL A 36 -5.96 -3.02 19.83
CA VAL A 36 -7.01 -3.52 18.94
C VAL A 36 -6.44 -4.73 18.19
N SER A 37 -6.06 -5.75 18.95
CA SER A 37 -6.02 -7.13 18.45
C SER A 37 -7.41 -7.73 18.65
N ASN A 38 -8.45 -7.01 18.22
CA ASN A 38 -9.74 -7.66 18.10
C ASN A 38 -9.73 -8.29 16.72
N LYS A 39 -9.77 -9.63 16.68
CA LYS A 39 -9.98 -10.44 15.47
C LYS A 39 -11.39 -10.25 14.92
N ASN A 40 -11.92 -9.03 15.00
CA ASN A 40 -13.04 -8.58 14.21
C ASN A 40 -12.44 -8.26 12.85
N ASP A 41 -12.17 -9.31 12.07
CA ASP A 41 -12.06 -9.16 10.63
C ASP A 41 -13.21 -8.25 10.18
N MET A 42 -12.94 -7.32 9.28
CA MET A 42 -13.94 -6.47 8.63
C MET A 42 -15.10 -7.27 7.99
N TYR A 43 -14.95 -8.59 7.92
CA TYR A 43 -15.89 -9.58 7.43
C TYR A 43 -16.83 -10.19 8.50
N HIS A 44 -16.64 -9.93 9.81
CA HIS A 44 -17.57 -10.37 10.85
C HIS A 44 -18.67 -9.33 11.09
N THR A 45 -19.82 -9.54 10.45
CA THR A 45 -21.04 -8.72 10.58
C THR A 45 -21.83 -9.16 11.83
N GLU A 46 -21.38 -8.78 13.01
CA GLU A 46 -22.13 -9.05 14.27
C GLU A 46 -22.10 -7.85 15.24
N ASN A 47 -21.78 -6.64 14.77
CA ASN A 47 -21.76 -5.45 15.62
C ASN A 47 -22.70 -4.36 15.09
N THR A 48 -23.83 -4.20 15.77
CA THR A 48 -24.96 -3.32 15.40
C THR A 48 -24.68 -1.83 15.59
N ASN A 49 -23.50 -1.44 16.08
CA ASN A 49 -23.13 -0.03 16.29
C ASN A 49 -22.19 0.48 15.18
N THR A 50 -22.78 0.75 14.02
CA THR A 50 -22.12 0.96 12.72
C THR A 50 -21.22 2.20 12.61
N ARG A 51 -21.30 3.16 13.55
CA ARG A 51 -20.51 4.39 13.48
C ARG A 51 -19.11 4.25 14.10
N LEU A 52 -18.96 3.41 15.12
CA LEU A 52 -17.74 3.29 15.92
C LEU A 52 -16.74 2.24 15.37
N THR A 53 -17.14 1.42 14.39
CA THR A 53 -16.34 0.33 13.84
C THR A 53 -15.69 0.65 12.47
N ARG A 54 -15.72 1.91 12.02
CA ARG A 54 -15.28 2.32 10.68
C ARG A 54 -13.81 2.71 10.58
N VAL A 55 -13.05 2.59 11.66
CA VAL A 55 -11.63 2.99 11.71
C VAL A 55 -10.76 1.81 12.14
N GLY A 56 -9.62 1.66 11.47
CA GLY A 56 -8.55 0.74 11.87
C GLY A 56 -7.38 1.52 12.45
N TYR A 57 -6.80 1.03 13.54
CA TYR A 57 -5.59 1.60 14.15
C TYR A 57 -4.67 0.47 14.61
N SER A 58 -3.36 0.63 14.38
CA SER A 58 -2.34 -0.30 14.84
C SER A 58 -1.12 0.48 15.29
N SER A 59 -0.60 0.16 16.47
CA SER A 59 0.64 0.73 17.00
C SER A 59 1.55 -0.42 17.45
N LYS A 60 2.75 -0.50 16.88
CA LYS A 60 3.77 -1.49 17.24
C LYS A 60 5.11 -0.81 17.47
N GLN A 61 5.84 -1.24 18.48
CA GLN A 61 7.23 -0.88 18.71
C GLN A 61 8.14 -1.77 17.86
N LYS A 62 9.34 -1.29 17.52
CA LYS A 62 10.29 -2.03 16.66
C LYS A 62 10.57 -3.45 17.15
N HIS A 63 10.67 -3.65 18.47
CA HIS A 63 10.94 -4.96 19.06
C HIS A 63 9.73 -5.93 18.97
N GLU A 64 8.53 -5.43 18.70
CA GLU A 64 7.28 -6.20 18.52
C GLU A 64 7.09 -6.65 17.05
N VAL A 65 7.94 -6.18 16.13
CA VAL A 65 7.88 -6.52 14.70
C VAL A 65 9.01 -7.48 14.38
N SER A 66 8.66 -8.71 14.01
CA SER A 66 9.64 -9.67 13.50
C SER A 66 10.19 -9.19 12.15
N ASN A 67 11.44 -9.50 11.81
CA ASN A 67 12.02 -9.21 10.49
C ASN A 67 11.29 -9.93 9.33
N LYS A 68 10.36 -10.85 9.64
CA LYS A 68 9.48 -11.49 8.66
C LYS A 68 8.14 -10.76 8.59
N GLN A 69 7.83 -10.30 7.37
CA GLN A 69 6.55 -9.74 6.91
C GLN A 69 6.12 -8.40 7.54
N VAL A 70 6.50 -7.32 6.86
CA VAL A 70 5.56 -6.21 6.63
C VAL A 70 4.38 -6.80 5.84
N GLY A 71 3.14 -6.58 6.29
CA GLY A 71 1.96 -7.27 5.74
C GLY A 71 1.88 -7.21 4.22
N ALA A 72 1.60 -8.35 3.58
CA ALA A 72 1.39 -8.41 2.14
C ALA A 72 -0.06 -8.07 1.78
N ILE A 73 -0.25 -7.35 0.69
CA ILE A 73 -1.59 -7.08 0.14
C ILE A 73 -2.13 -8.38 -0.47
N ASN A 74 -3.37 -8.75 -0.15
CA ASN A 74 -4.07 -9.81 -0.87
C ASN A 74 -4.50 -9.27 -2.24
N ARG A 75 -3.70 -9.56 -3.28
CA ARG A 75 -3.89 -9.06 -4.66
C ARG A 75 -5.22 -9.50 -5.26
N GLU A 76 -5.65 -10.73 -4.97
CA GLU A 76 -6.94 -11.25 -5.43
C GLU A 76 -8.10 -10.44 -4.85
N LYS A 77 -8.06 -10.15 -3.54
CA LYS A 77 -9.08 -9.31 -2.91
C LYS A 77 -9.07 -7.88 -3.40
N VAL A 78 -7.90 -7.32 -3.68
CA VAL A 78 -7.80 -5.99 -4.31
C VAL A 78 -8.37 -6.01 -5.73
N ALA A 79 -8.07 -7.04 -6.54
CA ALA A 79 -8.62 -7.19 -7.88
C ALA A 79 -10.16 -7.34 -7.86
N GLU A 80 -10.69 -8.11 -6.90
CA GLU A 80 -12.13 -8.26 -6.67
C GLU A 80 -12.80 -6.92 -6.31
N MET A 81 -12.19 -6.14 -5.40
CA MET A 81 -12.69 -4.81 -5.02
C MET A 81 -12.70 -3.84 -6.21
N ILE A 82 -11.61 -3.79 -6.99
CA ILE A 82 -11.51 -2.92 -8.17
C ILE A 82 -12.51 -3.32 -9.23
N THR A 83 -12.63 -4.61 -9.52
CA THR A 83 -13.61 -5.14 -10.48
C THR A 83 -15.04 -4.78 -10.06
N SER A 84 -15.37 -5.01 -8.79
CA SER A 84 -16.69 -4.70 -8.23
C SER A 84 -17.01 -3.21 -8.28
N MET A 85 -16.03 -2.34 -7.99
CA MET A 85 -16.23 -0.90 -8.04
C MET A 85 -16.33 -0.39 -9.48
N THR A 86 -15.58 -0.97 -10.40
CA THR A 86 -15.59 -0.63 -11.82
C THR A 86 -16.94 -0.96 -12.46
N VAL A 87 -17.50 -2.15 -12.17
CA VAL A 87 -18.82 -2.56 -12.68
C VAL A 87 -19.97 -1.71 -12.10
N LYS A 88 -19.75 -1.04 -10.96
CA LYS A 88 -20.74 -0.10 -10.38
C LYS A 88 -20.71 1.28 -11.00
N LEU A 89 -19.71 1.60 -11.83
CA LEU A 89 -19.68 2.88 -12.53
C LEU A 89 -20.81 2.95 -13.57
N PRO A 90 -21.38 4.14 -13.83
CA PRO A 90 -22.32 4.34 -14.91
C PRO A 90 -21.74 3.85 -16.24
N ASP A 91 -22.60 3.32 -17.11
CA ASP A 91 -22.29 2.82 -18.46
C ASP A 91 -21.37 1.59 -18.53
N VAL A 92 -20.65 1.22 -17.47
CA VAL A 92 -19.82 0.01 -17.43
C VAL A 92 -20.68 -1.23 -17.27
N THR A 93 -20.49 -2.21 -18.14
CA THR A 93 -21.28 -3.46 -18.17
C THR A 93 -20.47 -4.69 -17.74
N ASN A 94 -19.15 -4.63 -17.85
CA ASN A 94 -18.25 -5.73 -17.47
C ASN A 94 -16.85 -5.18 -17.18
N ALA A 95 -16.11 -5.82 -16.28
CA ALA A 95 -14.71 -5.55 -16.03
C ALA A 95 -13.95 -6.83 -15.62
N ALA A 96 -12.65 -6.86 -15.95
CA ALA A 96 -11.69 -7.84 -15.50
C ALA A 96 -10.44 -7.12 -15.02
N THR A 97 -9.95 -7.48 -13.82
CA THR A 97 -8.82 -6.80 -13.19
C THR A 97 -7.69 -7.77 -12.86
N LEU A 98 -6.46 -7.38 -13.16
CA LEU A 98 -5.23 -8.01 -12.68
C LEU A 98 -4.48 -7.04 -11.76
N VAL A 99 -3.97 -7.53 -10.63
CA VAL A 99 -3.19 -6.74 -9.66
C VAL A 99 -1.87 -7.44 -9.40
N THR A 100 -0.76 -6.71 -9.59
CA THR A 100 0.60 -7.18 -9.30
C THR A 100 1.13 -6.52 -8.02
N ASP A 101 2.45 -6.42 -7.89
CA ASP A 101 3.12 -5.79 -6.76
C ASP A 101 3.12 -4.27 -6.86
N ASP A 102 3.03 -3.72 -8.07
CA ASP A 102 3.17 -2.29 -8.37
C ASP A 102 2.30 -1.82 -9.55
N GLU A 103 1.50 -2.69 -10.15
CA GLU A 103 0.67 -2.37 -11.31
C GLU A 103 -0.75 -2.94 -11.17
N VAL A 104 -1.72 -2.25 -11.78
CA VAL A 104 -3.11 -2.68 -11.92
C VAL A 104 -3.51 -2.59 -13.38
N PHE A 105 -4.11 -3.64 -13.91
CA PHE A 105 -4.64 -3.68 -15.27
C PHE A 105 -6.16 -3.90 -15.21
N VAL A 106 -6.94 -2.95 -15.72
CA VAL A 106 -8.41 -3.04 -15.79
C VAL A 106 -8.87 -3.08 -17.24
N VAL A 107 -9.43 -4.19 -17.68
CA VAL A 107 -10.10 -4.31 -18.97
C VAL A 107 -11.59 -4.23 -18.74
N TYR A 108 -12.30 -3.33 -19.43
CA TYR A 108 -13.72 -3.10 -19.18
C TYR A 108 -14.52 -2.93 -20.47
N ARG A 109 -15.83 -3.15 -20.38
CA ARG A 109 -16.79 -2.87 -21.46
C ARG A 109 -17.76 -1.81 -20.98
N ALA A 110 -18.00 -0.80 -21.81
CA ALA A 110 -18.94 0.26 -21.50
C ALA A 110 -19.86 0.57 -22.70
N ASN A 111 -21.10 0.92 -22.41
CA ASN A 111 -22.08 1.41 -23.36
C ASN A 111 -22.29 2.91 -23.10
N THR A 112 -21.37 3.74 -23.61
CA THR A 112 -21.34 5.17 -23.30
C THR A 112 -21.23 6.03 -24.56
N THR A 113 -21.69 7.27 -24.45
CA THR A 113 -21.43 8.32 -25.45
C THR A 113 -20.17 9.13 -25.15
N ASP A 114 -19.57 8.97 -23.96
CA ASP A 114 -18.32 9.65 -23.56
C ASP A 114 -17.27 8.64 -23.06
N PRO A 115 -16.54 7.97 -23.99
CA PRO A 115 -15.51 7.01 -23.64
C PRO A 115 -14.37 7.61 -22.81
N LYS A 116 -14.11 8.92 -22.93
CA LYS A 116 -13.04 9.58 -22.19
C LYS A 116 -13.40 9.73 -20.72
N LEU A 117 -14.62 10.15 -20.44
CA LEU A 117 -15.14 10.23 -19.08
C LEU A 117 -15.13 8.86 -18.40
N VAL A 118 -15.65 7.82 -19.07
CA VAL A 118 -15.68 6.48 -18.49
C VAL A 118 -14.26 5.95 -18.25
N ALA A 119 -13.32 6.17 -19.19
CA ALA A 119 -11.93 5.77 -18.99
C ALA A 119 -11.29 6.43 -17.76
N ASP A 120 -11.52 7.73 -17.55
CA ASP A 120 -11.03 8.46 -16.37
C ASP A 120 -11.68 7.95 -15.07
N GLN A 121 -12.98 7.66 -15.08
CA GLN A 121 -13.68 7.08 -13.93
C GLN A 121 -13.13 5.69 -13.56
N VAL A 122 -12.93 4.81 -14.54
CA VAL A 122 -12.35 3.47 -14.33
C VAL A 122 -10.92 3.59 -13.78
N TYR A 123 -10.12 4.50 -14.34
CA TYR A 123 -8.75 4.76 -13.89
C TYR A 123 -8.69 5.25 -12.44
N ARG A 124 -9.52 6.24 -12.10
CA ARG A 124 -9.60 6.75 -10.72
C ARG A 124 -10.14 5.72 -9.74
N ALA A 125 -11.10 4.90 -10.18
CA ALA A 125 -11.63 3.82 -9.36
C ALA A 125 -10.51 2.83 -8.98
N ALA A 126 -9.71 2.39 -9.95
CA ALA A 126 -8.55 1.54 -9.69
C ALA A 126 -7.56 2.17 -8.71
N LEU A 127 -7.16 3.42 -8.94
CA LEU A 127 -6.19 4.12 -8.09
C LEU A 127 -6.68 4.38 -6.66
N SER A 128 -8.00 4.46 -6.43
CA SER A 128 -8.55 4.72 -5.10
C SER A 128 -8.45 3.52 -4.14
N ILE A 129 -8.22 2.32 -4.66
CA ILE A 129 -8.14 1.08 -3.87
C ILE A 129 -6.69 0.69 -3.57
N VAL A 130 -5.76 1.01 -4.47
CA VAL A 130 -4.37 0.59 -4.36
C VAL A 130 -3.48 1.63 -3.67
N PRO A 131 -2.33 1.20 -3.11
CA PRO A 131 -1.31 2.14 -2.63
C PRO A 131 -0.86 3.12 -3.72
N ARG A 132 -0.47 4.33 -3.30
CA ARG A 132 -0.10 5.44 -4.20
C ARG A 132 1.06 5.15 -5.17
N TYR A 133 1.89 4.15 -4.89
CA TYR A 133 3.02 3.80 -5.75
C TYR A 133 2.62 2.92 -6.94
N TYR A 134 1.39 2.39 -6.95
CA TYR A 134 0.90 1.57 -8.06
C TYR A 134 0.67 2.40 -9.32
N LYS A 135 0.88 1.78 -10.49
CA LYS A 135 0.46 2.31 -11.79
C LYS A 135 -0.77 1.59 -12.28
N ALA A 136 -1.80 2.34 -12.67
CA ALA A 136 -3.01 1.77 -13.26
C ALA A 136 -2.99 1.89 -14.79
N TYR A 137 -3.43 0.84 -15.46
CA TYR A 137 -3.65 0.76 -16.90
C TYR A 137 -5.09 0.35 -17.15
N VAL A 138 -5.82 1.07 -18.02
CA VAL A 138 -7.19 0.72 -18.36
C VAL A 138 -7.35 0.56 -19.86
N SER A 139 -8.19 -0.38 -20.29
CA SER A 139 -8.45 -0.61 -21.70
C SER A 139 -9.87 -1.12 -21.94
N THR A 140 -10.44 -0.76 -23.09
CA THR A 140 -11.69 -1.35 -23.57
C THR A 140 -11.46 -2.56 -24.49
N ASP A 141 -10.20 -2.85 -24.85
CA ASP A 141 -9.86 -3.97 -25.72
C ASP A 141 -10.06 -5.31 -25.00
N GLN A 142 -11.18 -5.96 -25.33
CA GLN A 142 -11.62 -7.22 -24.74
C GLN A 142 -10.67 -8.37 -25.07
N LYS A 143 -9.84 -8.25 -26.11
CA LYS A 143 -8.84 -9.28 -26.45
C LYS A 143 -7.77 -9.43 -25.36
N LEU A 144 -7.60 -8.42 -24.50
CA LEU A 144 -6.64 -8.44 -23.40
C LEU A 144 -7.12 -9.27 -22.19
N ILE A 145 -8.39 -9.65 -22.13
CA ILE A 145 -8.93 -10.49 -21.05
C ILE A 145 -8.24 -11.86 -21.02
N SER A 146 -8.03 -12.48 -22.18
CA SER A 146 -7.34 -13.78 -22.25
C SER A 146 -5.90 -13.70 -21.77
N GLN A 147 -5.21 -12.57 -22.01
CA GLN A 147 -3.86 -12.34 -21.51
C GLN A 147 -3.84 -12.23 -19.98
N ILE A 148 -4.81 -11.51 -19.39
CA ILE A 148 -4.97 -11.42 -17.94
C ILE A 148 -5.26 -12.81 -17.33
N GLN A 149 -6.12 -13.60 -17.94
CA GLN A 149 -6.43 -14.97 -17.48
C GLN A 149 -5.20 -15.88 -17.52
N GLY A 150 -4.39 -15.78 -18.59
CA GLY A 150 -3.13 -16.53 -18.70
C GLY A 150 -2.16 -16.21 -17.57
N LEU A 151 -2.00 -14.91 -17.24
CA LEU A 151 -1.15 -14.44 -16.14
C LEU A 151 -1.63 -14.95 -14.76
N GLN A 152 -2.94 -15.05 -14.55
CA GLN A 152 -3.52 -15.53 -13.29
C GLN A 152 -3.38 -17.06 -13.11
N SER A 153 -3.24 -17.82 -14.21
CA SER A 153 -3.18 -19.29 -14.17
C SER A 153 -1.95 -19.87 -13.46
N GLY A 154 -0.89 -19.07 -13.27
CA GLY A 154 0.35 -19.53 -12.64
C GLY A 154 1.13 -20.56 -13.46
N ALA A 155 0.74 -20.82 -14.72
CA ALA A 155 1.36 -21.80 -15.59
C ALA A 155 2.61 -21.29 -16.32
N LEU A 156 2.90 -19.98 -16.22
CA LEU A 156 4.00 -19.32 -16.91
C LEU A 156 5.29 -19.44 -16.09
N ASN A 157 6.42 -19.59 -16.78
CA ASN A 157 7.73 -19.35 -16.15
C ASN A 157 8.01 -17.84 -16.00
N ASP A 158 9.04 -17.48 -15.23
CA ASP A 158 9.38 -16.08 -14.91
C ASP A 158 9.58 -15.20 -16.17
N THR A 159 10.16 -15.77 -17.22
CA THR A 159 10.42 -15.03 -18.47
C THR A 159 9.11 -14.80 -19.23
N GLU A 160 8.28 -15.83 -19.38
CA GLU A 160 6.98 -15.75 -20.02
C GLU A 160 6.02 -14.81 -19.27
N TYR A 161 6.06 -14.85 -17.93
CA TYR A 161 5.30 -13.94 -17.06
C TYR A 161 5.69 -12.49 -17.32
N THR A 162 6.99 -12.18 -17.27
CA THR A 162 7.52 -10.83 -17.48
C THR A 162 7.17 -10.32 -18.89
N GLN A 163 7.38 -11.15 -19.92
CA GLN A 163 7.04 -10.80 -21.29
C GLN A 163 5.54 -10.54 -21.48
N SER A 164 4.69 -11.35 -20.85
CA SER A 164 3.24 -11.20 -20.92
C SER A 164 2.77 -9.90 -20.25
N LEU A 165 3.35 -9.54 -19.10
CA LEU A 165 3.10 -8.24 -18.45
C LEU A 165 3.55 -7.06 -19.30
N ASP A 166 4.76 -7.11 -19.87
CA ASP A 166 5.27 -6.05 -20.74
C ASP A 166 4.41 -5.84 -21.99
N MET A 167 3.92 -6.93 -22.58
CA MET A 167 2.97 -6.85 -23.69
C MET A 167 1.66 -6.20 -23.25
N LEU A 168 1.09 -6.63 -22.12
CA LEU A 168 -0.16 -6.07 -21.59
C LEU A 168 -0.02 -4.57 -21.35
N LYS A 169 1.05 -4.15 -20.68
CA LYS A 169 1.40 -2.75 -20.44
C LYS A 169 1.51 -1.95 -21.72
N ARG A 170 2.24 -2.46 -22.72
CA ARG A 170 2.41 -1.80 -24.02
C ARG A 170 1.08 -1.62 -24.73
N GLU A 171 0.23 -2.64 -24.76
CA GLU A 171 -1.07 -2.57 -25.44
C GLU A 171 -2.03 -1.62 -24.71
N MET A 172 -2.11 -1.69 -23.38
CA MET A 172 -3.01 -0.83 -22.60
C MET A 172 -2.55 0.63 -22.54
N SER A 173 -1.25 0.90 -22.65
CA SER A 173 -0.71 2.27 -22.75
C SER A 173 -1.10 2.98 -24.05
N LYS A 174 -1.59 2.24 -25.06
CA LYS A 174 -2.09 2.84 -26.32
C LYS A 174 -3.49 3.44 -26.16
N ASN A 175 -4.12 3.34 -24.98
CA ASN A 175 -5.47 3.86 -24.77
C ASN A 175 -5.53 5.38 -25.07
N PRO A 176 -6.23 5.81 -26.14
CA PRO A 176 -6.25 7.21 -26.57
C PRO A 176 -6.95 8.14 -25.57
N HIS A 177 -7.69 7.59 -24.62
CA HIS A 177 -8.49 8.34 -23.66
C HIS A 177 -7.75 8.66 -22.34
N LEU A 178 -6.61 8.00 -22.06
CA LEU A 178 -5.83 8.21 -20.84
C LEU A 178 -4.49 8.94 -21.03
N ASN A 179 -4.03 9.09 -22.28
CA ASN A 179 -2.83 9.83 -22.59
C ASN A 179 -3.06 11.32 -22.26
N ASN A 180 -2.82 11.73 -21.00
CA ASN A 180 -2.39 13.07 -20.53
C ASN A 180 -2.78 13.40 -19.08
N THR A 181 -3.52 12.57 -18.34
CA THR A 181 -4.07 13.03 -17.04
C THR A 181 -3.03 13.17 -15.93
N GLY A 182 -1.97 12.36 -15.92
CA GLY A 182 -0.90 12.43 -14.90
C GLY A 182 -0.02 13.68 -15.03
N ASP A 183 0.35 14.05 -16.27
CA ASP A 183 1.23 15.19 -16.52
C ASP A 183 0.47 16.52 -16.51
N GLN A 184 -0.77 16.56 -17.00
CA GLN A 184 -1.54 17.81 -17.04
C GLN A 184 -2.01 18.24 -15.65
N THR A 185 -2.38 17.31 -14.77
CA THR A 185 -2.80 17.66 -13.40
C THR A 185 -1.64 18.21 -12.56
N LEU A 186 -0.43 17.65 -12.68
CA LEU A 186 0.77 18.19 -12.03
C LEU A 186 1.18 19.55 -12.61
N ASN A 187 1.19 19.68 -13.94
CA ASN A 187 1.56 20.94 -14.59
C ASN A 187 0.54 22.07 -14.36
N ASP A 188 -0.75 21.76 -14.23
CA ASP A 188 -1.79 22.74 -13.89
C ASP A 188 -1.74 23.15 -12.41
N MET A 189 -1.33 22.25 -11.52
CA MET A 189 -1.09 22.58 -10.11
C MET A 189 0.17 23.44 -9.90
N ILE A 190 1.17 23.35 -10.79
CA ILE A 190 2.40 24.17 -10.74
C ILE A 190 2.17 25.58 -11.32
N LYS A 191 1.17 25.75 -12.18
CA LYS A 191 0.88 27.03 -12.87
C LYS A 191 -0.09 27.96 -12.13
N LYS A 192 -0.58 27.59 -10.94
CA LYS A 192 -1.48 28.41 -10.11
C LYS A 192 -0.80 28.82 -8.82
#